data_AF-A0A952VVR3-F1
#
_entry.id   AF-A0A952VVR3-F1
#
_cell.length_a   1.000
_cell.length_b   1.000
_cell.length_c   1.000
_cell.angle_alpha   90.00
_cell.angle_beta   90.00
_cell.angle_gamma   90.00
#
_symmetry.space_group_name_H-M   'P 1'
#
loop_
_entity.id
_entity.type
_entity.pdbx_description
1 polymer ?
#
loop_
_entity_poly.entity_id
_entity_poly.type
_entity_poly.pdbx_seq_one_letter_code
_entity_poly.pdbx_strand_id
1 'polypeptide(L)'
;MPSNAPERPARRQNQPLDPQRIEVLDPVMAEVLRRKTPAERLAIGFGLWRSARMLLRGQLASLHPEWDAIRIDREVARRLSHGAV
;
A
#
# COMPACT_ATOMS: atom_id res chain seq x y z
N MET A 1 -11.22 -31.90 27.39
CA MET A 1 -10.04 -31.20 26.84
C MET A 1 -10.39 -29.71 26.70
N PRO A 2 -9.87 -28.80 27.54
CA PRO A 2 -10.13 -27.38 27.36
C PRO A 2 -9.35 -26.86 26.14
N SER A 3 -10.07 -26.15 25.26
CA SER A 3 -9.57 -25.52 24.04
C SER A 3 -8.65 -24.36 24.39
N ASN A 4 -7.36 -24.48 24.08
CA ASN A 4 -6.37 -23.42 24.25
C ASN A 4 -6.38 -22.47 23.02
N ALA A 5 -7.51 -21.81 22.79
CA ALA A 5 -7.56 -20.68 21.87
C ALA A 5 -6.90 -19.48 22.57
N PRO A 6 -5.93 -18.79 21.94
CA PRO A 6 -5.36 -17.60 22.55
C PRO A 6 -6.48 -16.55 22.72
N GLU A 7 -6.73 -16.17 23.97
CA GLU A 7 -7.68 -15.13 24.32
C GLU A 7 -7.39 -13.88 23.48
N ARG A 8 -8.40 -13.39 22.76
CA ARG A 8 -8.30 -12.11 22.06
C ARG A 8 -8.10 -11.04 23.13
N PRO A 9 -7.00 -10.28 23.13
CA PRO A 9 -6.82 -9.22 24.11
C PRO A 9 -7.98 -8.23 24.00
N ALA A 10 -8.55 -7.88 25.16
CA ALA A 10 -9.63 -6.91 25.27
C ALA A 10 -9.29 -5.64 24.47
N ARG A 11 -10.18 -5.22 23.55
CA ARG A 11 -10.02 -3.99 22.77
C ARG A 11 -9.71 -2.85 23.74
N ARG A 12 -8.48 -2.30 23.69
CA ARG A 12 -8.19 -1.06 24.42
C ARG A 12 -9.15 0.01 23.91
N GLN A 13 -9.80 0.65 24.86
CA GLN A 13 -10.89 1.60 24.67
C GLN A 13 -10.42 2.76 23.77
N ASN A 14 -11.22 3.01 22.72
CA ASN A 14 -11.34 4.22 21.91
C ASN A 14 -10.29 5.32 22.13
N GLN A 15 -9.19 5.26 21.39
CA GLN A 15 -8.44 6.48 21.10
C GLN A 15 -9.29 7.34 20.15
N PRO A 16 -9.56 8.62 20.46
CA PRO A 16 -10.29 9.48 19.55
C PRO A 16 -9.55 9.52 18.20
N LEU A 17 -10.24 9.13 17.12
CA LEU A 17 -9.71 9.30 15.77
C LEU A 17 -9.58 10.81 15.56
N ASP A 18 -8.34 11.29 15.48
CA ASP A 18 -8.08 12.65 15.05
C ASP A 18 -8.53 12.73 13.57
N PRO A 19 -9.55 13.54 13.23
CA PRO A 19 -10.05 13.63 11.87
C PRO A 19 -9.02 14.20 10.88
N GLN A 20 -7.92 14.77 11.36
CA GLN A 20 -6.76 15.17 10.55
C GLN A 20 -5.73 14.03 10.37
N ARG A 21 -5.88 12.90 11.07
CA ARG A 21 -5.05 11.70 10.96
C ARG A 21 -5.89 10.51 10.51
N ILE A 22 -6.17 10.51 9.22
CA ILE A 22 -7.00 9.49 8.56
C ILE A 22 -6.33 8.09 8.60
N GLU A 23 -5.03 8.00 8.93
CA GLU A 23 -4.21 6.78 8.79
C GLU A 23 -3.54 6.36 10.11
N VAL A 24 -4.24 6.41 11.24
CA VAL A 24 -3.72 5.77 12.46
C VAL A 24 -3.81 4.25 12.30
N LEU A 25 -2.66 3.60 12.10
CA LEU A 25 -2.59 2.14 12.00
C LEU A 25 -2.94 1.50 13.36
N ASP A 26 -3.78 0.48 13.33
CA ASP A 26 -4.09 -0.31 14.52
C ASP A 26 -2.80 -0.81 15.20
N PRO A 27 -2.65 -0.66 16.54
CA PRO A 27 -1.42 -1.04 17.23
C PRO A 27 -1.00 -2.50 17.02
N VAL A 28 -1.95 -3.42 16.89
CA VAL A 28 -1.67 -4.83 16.61
C VAL A 28 -1.09 -4.98 15.20
N MET A 29 -1.64 -4.27 14.22
CA MET A 29 -1.13 -4.30 12.86
C MET A 29 0.24 -3.63 12.74
N ALA A 30 0.46 -2.53 13.46
CA ALA A 30 1.76 -1.88 13.55
C ALA A 30 2.84 -2.85 14.06
N GLU A 31 2.51 -3.65 15.07
CA GLU A 31 3.43 -4.66 15.60
C GLU A 31 3.69 -5.80 14.61
N VAL A 32 2.68 -6.25 13.87
CA VAL A 32 2.86 -7.22 12.77
C VAL A 32 3.82 -6.68 11.71
N LEU A 33 3.67 -5.41 11.30
CA LEU A 33 4.55 -4.79 10.30
C LEU A 33 5.96 -4.56 10.83
N ARG A 34 6.14 -4.24 12.12
CA ARG A 34 7.47 -4.09 12.75
C ARG A 34 8.28 -5.38 12.74
N ARG A 35 7.63 -6.54 12.81
CA ARG A 35 8.29 -7.86 12.80
C ARG A 35 8.76 -8.30 11.41
N LYS A 36 8.44 -7.55 10.35
CA LYS A 36 8.89 -7.88 9.00
C LYS A 36 10.39 -7.72 8.86
N THR A 37 11.01 -8.75 8.30
CA THR A 37 12.43 -8.73 7.93
C THR A 37 12.69 -7.65 6.87
N PRO A 38 13.94 -7.16 6.74
CA PRO A 38 14.29 -6.20 5.68
C PRO A 38 13.89 -6.68 4.28
N ALA A 39 14.08 -7.97 3.98
CA ALA A 39 13.70 -8.57 2.70
C ALA A 39 12.18 -8.52 2.45
N GLU A 40 11.36 -8.86 3.44
CA GLU A 40 9.90 -8.76 3.32
C GLU A 40 9.43 -7.31 3.13
N ARG A 41 10.06 -6.35 3.82
CA ARG A 41 9.73 -4.92 3.67
C ARG A 41 10.02 -4.45 2.24
N LEU A 42 11.15 -4.86 1.65
CA LEU A 42 11.47 -4.58 0.26
C LEU A 42 10.47 -5.27 -0.69
N ALA A 43 10.13 -6.53 -0.43
CA ALA A 43 9.16 -7.26 -1.25
C ALA A 43 7.79 -6.57 -1.27
N ILE A 44 7.33 -6.04 -0.13
CA ILE A 44 6.12 -5.22 -0.03
C ILE A 44 6.27 -3.95 -0.88
N GLY A 45 7.37 -3.21 -0.73
CA GLY A 45 7.63 -2.00 -1.52
C GLY A 45 7.62 -2.24 -3.03
N PHE A 46 8.31 -3.29 -3.50
CA PHE A 46 8.30 -3.68 -4.91
C PHE A 46 6.91 -4.14 -5.37
N GLY A 47 6.16 -4.83 -4.52
CA GLY A 47 4.76 -5.20 -4.79
C GLY A 47 3.87 -3.98 -5.00
N LEU A 48 3.98 -2.98 -4.13
CA LEU A 48 3.25 -1.71 -4.24
C LEU A 48 3.62 -0.98 -5.54
N TRP A 49 4.92 -0.89 -5.86
CA TRP A 49 5.37 -0.24 -7.09
C TRP A 49 4.81 -0.91 -8.35
N ARG A 50 4.86 -2.25 -8.44
CA ARG A 50 4.29 -3.00 -9.58
C ARG A 50 2.79 -2.77 -9.71
N SER A 51 2.08 -2.74 -8.58
CA SER A 51 0.63 -2.52 -8.54
C SER A 51 0.28 -1.11 -9.01
N ALA A 52 0.97 -0.09 -8.50
CA ALA A 52 0.79 1.29 -8.93
C ALA A 52 1.06 1.47 -10.43
N ARG A 53 2.14 0.85 -10.95
CA ARG A 53 2.46 0.87 -12.38
C ARG A 53 1.34 0.26 -13.23
N MET A 54 0.81 -0.89 -12.82
CA MET A 54 -0.29 -1.56 -13.52
C MET A 54 -1.55 -0.67 -13.56
N LEU A 55 -1.96 -0.15 -12.41
CA LEU A 55 -3.15 0.68 -12.27
C LEU A 55 -3.04 1.97 -13.11
N LEU A 56 -1.92 2.68 -13.01
CA LEU A 56 -1.68 3.89 -13.78
C LEU A 56 -1.68 3.64 -15.28
N ARG A 57 -1.05 2.55 -15.74
CA ARG A 57 -1.05 2.18 -17.16
C ARG A 57 -2.48 1.93 -17.66
N GLY A 58 -3.27 1.15 -16.92
CA GLY A 58 -4.66 0.85 -17.28
C GLY A 58 -5.54 2.11 -17.30
N GLN A 59 -5.41 2.96 -16.28
CA GLN A 59 -6.13 4.22 -16.20
C GLN A 59 -5.77 5.15 -17.37
N LEU A 60 -4.48 5.32 -17.69
CA LEU A 60 -4.04 6.16 -18.80
C LEU A 60 -4.51 5.63 -20.14
N ALA A 61 -4.42 4.32 -20.37
CA ALA A 61 -4.95 3.70 -21.59
C ALA A 61 -6.46 3.90 -21.75
N SER A 62 -7.21 3.87 -20.64
CA SER A 62 -8.66 4.11 -20.66
C SER A 62 -9.02 5.58 -20.87
N LEU A 63 -8.25 6.52 -20.31
CA LEU A 63 -8.52 7.95 -20.40
C LEU A 63 -8.00 8.56 -21.71
N HIS A 64 -6.98 7.96 -22.31
CA HIS A 64 -6.35 8.42 -23.54
C HIS A 64 -6.26 7.29 -24.59
N PRO A 65 -7.39 6.88 -25.20
CA PRO A 65 -7.40 5.84 -26.24
C PRO A 65 -6.55 6.20 -27.47
N GLU A 66 -6.28 7.48 -27.67
CA GLU A 66 -5.46 8.01 -28.77
C GLU A 66 -3.95 7.89 -28.51
N TRP A 67 -3.52 7.52 -27.30
CA TRP A 67 -2.10 7.38 -26.99
C TRP A 67 -1.57 6.02 -27.37
N ASP A 68 -0.37 6.01 -27.95
CA ASP A 68 0.38 4.77 -28.14
C ASP A 68 0.96 4.25 -26.81
N ALA A 69 1.40 2.99 -26.84
CA ALA A 69 1.96 2.33 -25.67
C ALA A 69 3.22 3.03 -25.15
N ILE A 70 4.03 3.63 -26.03
CA ILE A 70 5.29 4.30 -25.68
C ILE A 70 5.00 5.56 -24.87
N ARG A 71 4.03 6.36 -25.30
CA ARG A 71 3.60 7.57 -24.61
C ARG A 71 3.01 7.24 -23.25
N ILE A 72 2.19 6.19 -23.16
CA ILE A 72 1.66 5.71 -21.88
C ILE A 72 2.81 5.31 -20.95
N ASP A 73 3.78 4.51 -21.41
CA ASP A 73 4.91 4.09 -20.57
C ASP A 73 5.76 5.26 -20.07
N ARG A 74 6.02 6.26 -20.92
CA ARG A 74 6.73 7.48 -20.53
C ARG A 74 5.99 8.24 -19.43
N GLU A 75 4.68 8.40 -19.58
CA GLU A 75 3.88 9.12 -18.58
C GLU A 75 3.78 8.34 -17.27
N VAL A 76 3.65 7.01 -17.33
CA VAL A 76 3.70 6.15 -16.14
C VAL A 76 5.04 6.30 -15.41
N ALA A 77 6.16 6.25 -16.13
CA ALA A 77 7.49 6.43 -15.56
C ALA A 77 7.63 7.80 -14.88
N ARG A 78 7.23 8.88 -15.59
CA ARG A 78 7.25 10.25 -15.08
C ARG A 78 6.42 10.41 -13.79
N ARG A 79 5.23 9.79 -13.72
CA ARG A 79 4.37 9.88 -12.52
C ARG A 79 4.92 9.09 -11.34
N LEU A 80 5.41 7.88 -11.57
CA LEU A 80 5.97 7.04 -10.51
C LEU A 80 7.28 7.57 -9.96
N SER A 81 8.07 8.27 -10.79
CA SER A 81 9.32 8.91 -10.37
C SER A 81 9.11 10.31 -9.78
N HIS A 82 7.87 10.79 -9.66
CA HIS A 82 7.57 12.18 -9.31
C HIS A 82 8.28 13.20 -10.22
N GLY A 83 8.52 12.85 -11.49
CA GLY A 83 9.20 13.69 -12.46
C GLY A 83 10.74 13.66 -12.38
N ALA A 84 11.33 12.73 -11.63
CA ALA A 84 12.79 12.54 -11.56
C ALA A 84 13.40 11.83 -12.79
N VAL A 85 12.60 11.52 -13.80
CA VAL A 85 12.98 10.80 -15.02
C VAL A 85 12.52 11.60 -16.24
#